data_AF-A0A525C226-F1
#
_entry.id   AF-A0A525C226-F1
#
_cell.length_a   1.000
_cell.length_b   1.000
_cell.length_c   1.000
_cell.angle_alpha   90.00
_cell.angle_beta   90.00
_cell.angle_gamma   90.00
#
_symmetry.space_group_name_H-M   'P 1'
#
loop_
_entity.id
_entity.type
_entity.pdbx_description
1 polymer ?
#
loop_
_entity_poly.entity_id
_entity_poly.type
_entity_poly.pdbx_seq_one_letter_code
_entity_poly.pdbx_strand_id
1 'polypeptide(L)'
;MEKLFGQMQEIVRQAGELALQYHGSLNESDVDYKSEADLVTKADREIENYIFSELSKIAPGVDYLGEESFAQLDDEAESETDLLAGKVFILDPIDGTTNFVHGVPFFCISLAYYENSKAELAVVYAPALKYMYTARRGYGAFCNGRPIGVSKARELGQCLAVTGFINLRSRIQPDNIAEFSRFGYQVRSVLRLGSAALDLCFVAHGRVDFFWEMGLHVWDIAAGVLIAQEAGGVITDMTGGGEYLVGQQGILAANPCVHQAALNVLLDDGLDFAADPEIAACLFDFDGVITDSFAMHTEGWRQAFDAVLACPLPELPYEELSGITAMQLAQRLCKAAGHEDRAEDVLAFKIELMANGTLVPPLRPGVRQVFGWCRCAGIPFGIASNAPISYVRAIVDHHGLDVDVVLGYEDVENPKPAPDPYLLCAEKLGIDRSENKRVLVFEDSPTGLGAAVSAGMIPVGIEAKVPAAILEKCGASAVYADLSDWFLTAATGCRRK
;
A
#
# COMPACT_ATOMS: atom_id res chain seq x y z
N MET A 1 37.62 22.14 -9.52
CA MET A 1 36.58 21.18 -9.95
C MET A 1 37.12 20.05 -10.81
N GLU A 2 37.62 20.27 -12.02
CA GLU A 2 38.06 19.14 -12.90
C GLU A 2 39.17 18.27 -12.30
N LYS A 3 40.22 18.90 -11.75
CA LYS A 3 41.29 18.17 -11.04
C LYS A 3 40.75 17.34 -9.88
N LEU A 4 39.91 17.93 -9.04
CA LEU A 4 39.27 17.24 -7.90
C LEU A 4 38.45 16.04 -8.38
N PHE A 5 37.67 16.20 -9.45
CA PHE A 5 36.85 15.14 -10.01
C PHE A 5 37.67 13.94 -10.49
N GLY A 6 38.79 14.18 -11.18
CA GLY A 6 39.71 13.11 -11.57
C GLY A 6 40.33 12.40 -10.36
N GLN A 7 40.64 13.13 -9.29
CA GLN A 7 41.16 12.55 -8.05
C GLN A 7 40.10 11.73 -7.30
N MET A 8 38.83 12.19 -7.27
CA MET A 8 37.72 11.43 -6.68
C MET A 8 37.53 10.07 -7.38
N GLN A 9 37.54 10.05 -8.72
CA GLN A 9 37.41 8.82 -9.50
C GLN A 9 38.53 7.82 -9.20
N GLU A 10 39.75 8.33 -9.04
CA GLU A 10 40.92 7.52 -8.69
C GLU A 10 40.80 6.90 -7.30
N ILE A 11 40.42 7.71 -6.31
CA ILE A 11 40.21 7.27 -4.91
C ILE A 11 39.13 6.19 -4.85
N VAL A 12 37.96 6.45 -5.46
CA VAL A 12 36.85 5.49 -5.47
C VAL A 12 37.23 4.19 -6.20
N ARG A 13 38.06 4.26 -7.25
CA ARG A 13 38.55 3.06 -7.94
C ARG A 13 39.44 2.22 -7.03
N GLN A 14 40.38 2.84 -6.32
CA GLN A 14 41.26 2.15 -5.36
C GLN A 14 40.46 1.56 -4.19
N ALA A 15 39.46 2.29 -3.69
CA ALA A 15 38.52 1.79 -2.69
C ALA A 15 37.73 0.57 -3.19
N GLY A 16 37.33 0.56 -4.47
CA GLY A 16 36.66 -0.60 -5.06
C GLY A 16 37.57 -1.82 -5.21
N GLU A 17 38.87 -1.62 -5.45
CA GLU A 17 39.86 -2.70 -5.41
C GLU A 17 40.02 -3.28 -4.01
N LEU A 18 39.92 -2.44 -2.97
CA LEU A 18 39.88 -2.88 -1.57
C LEU A 18 38.61 -3.67 -1.26
N ALA A 19 37.43 -3.17 -1.68
CA ALA A 19 36.15 -3.85 -1.49
C ALA A 19 36.13 -5.27 -2.08
N LEU A 20 36.73 -5.46 -3.27
CA LEU A 20 36.83 -6.77 -3.92
C LEU A 20 37.67 -7.79 -3.14
N GLN A 21 38.55 -7.37 -2.22
CA GLN A 21 39.30 -8.30 -1.38
C GLN A 21 38.40 -8.97 -0.32
N TYR A 22 37.33 -8.27 0.06
CA TYR A 22 36.34 -8.68 1.05
C TYR A 22 35.09 -9.34 0.43
N HIS A 23 34.78 -9.05 -0.83
CA HIS A 23 33.58 -9.57 -1.49
C HIS A 23 33.56 -11.11 -1.55
N GLY A 24 32.56 -11.71 -0.91
CA GLY A 24 32.39 -13.18 -0.86
C GLY A 24 33.43 -13.92 -0.01
N SER A 25 34.24 -13.22 0.78
CA SER A 25 35.31 -13.78 1.62
C SER A 25 35.17 -13.44 3.12
N LEU A 26 34.13 -12.68 3.51
CA LEU A 26 33.83 -12.33 4.90
C LEU A 26 33.39 -13.55 5.72
N ASN A 27 33.92 -13.67 6.94
CA ASN A 27 33.44 -14.65 7.92
C ASN A 27 32.40 -14.01 8.86
N GLU A 28 31.70 -14.82 9.67
CA GLU A 28 30.72 -14.33 10.65
C GLU A 28 31.31 -13.27 11.61
N SER A 29 32.61 -13.33 11.93
CA SER A 29 33.28 -12.35 12.79
C SER A 29 33.55 -11.00 12.14
N ASP A 30 33.41 -10.90 10.81
CA ASP A 30 33.67 -9.68 10.03
C ASP A 30 32.38 -8.89 9.75
N VAL A 31 31.24 -9.40 10.22
CA VAL A 31 29.89 -8.83 10.07
C VAL A 31 29.37 -8.43 11.45
N ASP A 32 28.95 -7.18 11.57
CA ASP A 32 28.31 -6.59 12.73
C ASP A 32 26.91 -6.08 12.33
N TYR A 33 26.03 -5.80 13.29
CA TYR A 33 24.62 -5.49 13.04
C TYR A 33 24.27 -4.08 13.56
N LYS A 34 23.75 -3.23 12.67
CA LYS A 34 23.16 -1.92 13.03
C LYS A 34 21.73 -2.10 13.56
N SER A 35 20.99 -3.08 13.04
CA SER A 35 19.67 -3.51 13.52
C SER A 35 19.40 -4.99 13.19
N GLU A 36 18.20 -5.53 13.48
CA GLU A 36 17.86 -6.95 13.24
C GLU A 36 18.04 -7.37 11.75
N ALA A 37 17.95 -6.43 10.81
CA ALA A 37 18.12 -6.69 9.38
C ALA A 37 19.19 -5.81 8.69
N ASP A 38 19.78 -4.85 9.40
CA ASP A 38 20.77 -3.91 8.84
C ASP A 38 22.20 -4.30 9.24
N LEU A 39 23.06 -4.47 8.24
CA LEU A 39 24.40 -5.06 8.37
C LEU A 39 25.47 -4.00 8.17
N VAL A 40 26.56 -4.10 8.93
CA VAL A 40 27.78 -3.34 8.69
C VAL A 40 28.97 -4.29 8.76
N THR A 41 29.93 -4.16 7.87
CA THR A 41 31.12 -5.01 7.86
C THR A 41 32.36 -4.21 8.23
N LYS A 42 33.43 -4.94 8.55
CA LYS A 42 34.77 -4.34 8.66
C LYS A 42 35.17 -3.61 7.37
N ALA A 43 34.70 -4.08 6.21
CA ALA A 43 35.03 -3.49 4.92
C ALA A 43 34.44 -2.07 4.78
N ASP A 44 33.20 -1.84 5.23
CA ASP A 44 32.55 -0.52 5.21
C ASP A 44 33.41 0.52 5.93
N ARG A 45 33.80 0.22 7.18
CA ARG A 45 34.64 1.11 8.00
C ARG A 45 36.02 1.34 7.39
N GLU A 46 36.64 0.31 6.81
CA GLU A 46 37.98 0.44 6.22
C GLU A 46 37.95 1.30 4.94
N ILE A 47 36.94 1.10 4.10
CA ILE A 47 36.72 1.88 2.88
C ILE A 47 36.42 3.33 3.21
N GLU A 48 35.53 3.61 4.16
CA GLU A 48 35.19 4.97 4.58
C GLU A 48 36.43 5.72 5.08
N ASN A 49 37.19 5.11 6.00
CA ASN A 49 38.42 5.70 6.55
C ASN A 49 39.47 5.96 5.46
N TYR A 50 39.64 5.03 4.52
CA TYR A 50 40.55 5.20 3.40
C TYR A 50 40.13 6.39 2.53
N ILE A 51 38.86 6.47 2.13
CA ILE A 51 38.35 7.54 1.26
C ILE A 51 38.49 8.90 1.96
N PHE A 52 38.06 9.03 3.22
CA PHE A 52 38.19 10.29 3.97
C PHE A 52 39.65 10.72 4.16
N SER A 53 40.55 9.77 4.45
CA SER A 53 41.99 10.05 4.53
C SER A 53 42.53 10.62 3.22
N GLU A 54 42.17 10.05 2.07
CA GLU A 54 42.61 10.56 0.76
C GLU A 54 41.96 11.90 0.40
N LEU A 55 40.66 12.06 0.65
CA LEU A 55 39.94 13.31 0.40
C LEU A 55 40.51 14.47 1.21
N SER A 56 40.87 14.24 2.48
CA SER A 56 41.47 15.26 3.36
C SER A 56 42.77 15.86 2.82
N LYS A 57 43.53 15.07 2.04
CA LYS A 57 44.79 15.50 1.43
C LYS A 57 44.56 16.39 0.21
N ILE A 58 43.46 16.17 -0.52
CA ILE A 58 43.20 16.83 -1.81
C ILE A 58 42.22 17.99 -1.70
N ALA A 59 41.40 18.03 -0.64
CA ALA A 59 40.37 19.03 -0.40
C ALA A 59 40.29 19.41 1.10
N PRO A 60 41.34 20.04 1.66
CA PRO A 60 41.33 20.45 3.06
C PRO A 60 40.25 21.52 3.33
N GLY A 61 39.54 21.37 4.45
CA GLY A 61 38.45 22.29 4.85
C GLY A 61 37.11 22.02 4.18
N VAL A 62 36.91 20.81 3.65
CA VAL A 62 35.61 20.28 3.22
C VAL A 62 35.15 19.28 4.27
N ASP A 63 33.88 19.33 4.63
CA ASP A 63 33.25 18.44 5.61
C ASP A 63 32.97 17.06 5.00
N TYR A 64 32.67 16.09 5.86
CA TYR A 64 32.36 14.71 5.46
C TYR A 64 31.05 14.27 6.10
N LEU A 65 30.20 13.63 5.30
CA LEU A 65 29.01 12.92 5.72
C LEU A 65 29.13 11.48 5.19
N GLY A 66 29.44 10.55 6.09
CA GLY A 66 29.54 9.12 5.78
C GLY A 66 28.52 8.33 6.58
N GLU A 67 27.97 7.28 5.99
CA GLU A 67 27.01 6.39 6.65
C GLU A 67 27.53 5.89 8.01
N GLU A 68 28.77 5.40 8.08
CA GLU A 68 29.30 4.76 9.29
C GLU A 68 29.71 5.77 10.36
N SER A 69 30.20 6.93 9.93
CA SER A 69 30.53 8.05 10.83
C SER A 69 29.27 8.71 11.38
N PHE A 70 28.20 8.83 10.59
CA PHE A 70 26.94 9.43 11.03
C PHE A 70 26.21 8.53 12.03
N ALA A 71 26.23 7.21 11.83
CA ALA A 71 25.65 6.24 12.76
C ALA A 71 26.29 6.26 14.17
N GLN A 72 27.44 6.93 14.35
CA GLN A 72 28.14 7.07 15.63
C GLN A 72 27.88 8.41 16.32
N LEU A 73 27.10 9.31 15.73
CA LEU A 73 26.76 10.61 16.31
C LEU A 73 25.59 10.47 17.30
N ASP A 74 25.67 11.20 18.42
CA ASP A 74 24.58 11.28 19.42
C ASP A 74 23.38 12.09 18.88
N ASP A 75 22.18 11.91 19.46
CA ASP A 75 20.90 12.57 19.07
C ASP A 75 20.91 14.12 19.03
N GLU A 76 22.00 14.77 19.49
CA GLU A 76 22.20 16.23 19.43
C GLU A 76 22.88 16.71 18.13
N ALA A 77 23.16 15.82 17.18
CA ALA A 77 23.83 16.15 15.92
C ALA A 77 22.95 16.97 14.96
N GLU A 78 23.62 17.81 14.14
CA GLU A 78 23.00 18.49 13.00
C GLU A 78 22.33 17.47 12.06
N SER A 79 21.18 17.81 11.46
CA SER A 79 20.50 16.88 10.55
C SER A 79 21.38 16.58 9.32
N GLU A 80 21.20 15.41 8.70
CA GLU A 80 21.92 15.03 7.47
C GLU A 80 21.89 16.15 6.40
N THR A 81 20.81 16.92 6.38
CA THR A 81 20.58 18.01 5.44
C THR A 81 21.25 19.33 5.80
N ASP A 82 21.56 19.58 7.08
CA ASP A 82 22.18 20.85 7.52
C ASP A 82 23.62 20.97 6.99
N LEU A 83 24.35 19.84 6.98
CA LEU A 83 25.71 19.74 6.44
C LEU A 83 25.77 20.06 4.93
N LEU A 84 24.65 19.94 4.22
CA LEU A 84 24.59 20.25 2.79
C LEU A 84 24.76 21.75 2.52
N ALA A 85 24.53 22.64 3.49
CA ALA A 85 24.67 24.08 3.32
C ALA A 85 26.13 24.53 3.04
N GLY A 86 27.11 23.72 3.47
CA GLY A 86 28.53 23.99 3.31
C GLY A 86 29.15 23.34 2.08
N LYS A 87 30.44 22.98 2.22
CA LYS A 87 31.15 22.11 1.29
C LYS A 87 31.28 20.76 1.95
N VAL A 88 30.68 19.73 1.38
CA VAL A 88 30.64 18.40 2.00
C VAL A 88 30.85 17.29 0.98
N PHE A 89 31.62 16.28 1.35
CA PHE A 89 31.63 15.00 0.68
C PHE A 89 30.62 14.07 1.33
N ILE A 90 29.76 13.46 0.53
CA ILE A 90 28.73 12.53 0.97
C ILE A 90 29.12 11.15 0.47
N LEU A 91 29.28 10.18 1.36
CA LEU A 91 29.82 8.86 1.08
C LEU A 91 28.92 7.76 1.63
N ASP A 92 28.56 6.82 0.76
CA ASP A 92 28.20 5.46 1.14
C ASP A 92 29.37 4.53 0.73
N PRO A 93 30.07 3.93 1.70
CA PRO A 93 31.23 3.08 1.43
C PRO A 93 30.86 1.75 0.78
N ILE A 94 29.67 1.19 1.01
CA ILE A 94 29.16 -0.02 0.35
C ILE A 94 27.61 0.02 0.29
N ASP A 95 27.07 0.67 -0.74
CA ASP A 95 25.64 0.60 -1.02
C ASP A 95 25.30 -0.82 -1.49
N GLY A 96 24.42 -1.48 -0.75
CA GLY A 96 24.07 -2.89 -0.93
C GLY A 96 24.89 -3.85 -0.07
N THR A 97 25.17 -3.49 1.19
CA THR A 97 25.91 -4.33 2.17
C THR A 97 25.37 -5.76 2.26
N THR A 98 24.05 -5.97 2.21
CA THR A 98 23.46 -7.32 2.15
C THR A 98 23.95 -8.11 0.94
N ASN A 99 23.93 -7.50 -0.25
CA ASN A 99 24.44 -8.15 -1.46
C ASN A 99 25.94 -8.44 -1.34
N PHE A 100 26.69 -7.50 -0.78
CA PHE A 100 28.13 -7.62 -0.56
C PHE A 100 28.49 -8.81 0.34
N VAL A 101 27.84 -8.93 1.50
CA VAL A 101 28.02 -10.03 2.46
C VAL A 101 27.66 -11.38 1.83
N HIS A 102 26.58 -11.43 1.04
CA HIS A 102 26.15 -12.66 0.37
C HIS A 102 26.92 -12.98 -0.92
N GLY A 103 27.92 -12.18 -1.31
CA GLY A 103 28.69 -12.41 -2.54
C GLY A 103 27.92 -12.13 -3.83
N VAL A 104 26.76 -11.46 -3.74
CA VAL A 104 26.00 -10.99 -4.91
C VAL A 104 26.75 -9.80 -5.51
N PRO A 105 27.05 -9.78 -6.83
CA PRO A 105 27.92 -8.78 -7.44
C PRO A 105 27.19 -7.46 -7.74
N PHE A 106 26.19 -7.07 -6.94
CA PHE A 106 25.37 -5.87 -7.13
C PHE A 106 25.48 -4.97 -5.89
N PHE A 107 26.59 -4.26 -5.79
CA PHE A 107 26.89 -3.29 -4.75
C PHE A 107 27.78 -2.20 -5.35
N CYS A 108 27.89 -1.05 -4.71
CA CYS A 108 28.75 0.03 -5.18
C CYS A 108 29.32 0.90 -4.06
N ILE A 109 30.31 1.71 -4.40
CA ILE A 109 30.78 2.84 -3.58
C ILE A 109 30.16 4.09 -4.19
N SER A 110 29.47 4.90 -3.39
CA SER A 110 28.78 6.12 -3.83
C SER A 110 29.40 7.34 -3.18
N LEU A 111 29.98 8.24 -3.98
CA LEU A 111 30.63 9.47 -3.50
C LEU A 111 30.11 10.69 -4.25
N ALA A 112 29.57 11.65 -3.53
CA ALA A 112 29.18 12.96 -4.05
C ALA A 112 29.97 14.10 -3.39
N TYR A 113 30.12 15.20 -4.11
CA TYR A 113 30.62 16.47 -3.57
C TYR A 113 29.54 17.54 -3.75
N TYR A 114 29.15 18.16 -2.64
CA TYR A 114 28.17 19.23 -2.57
C TYR A 114 28.85 20.55 -2.20
N GLU A 115 28.35 21.64 -2.78
CA GLU A 115 28.73 23.01 -2.42
C GLU A 115 27.45 23.88 -2.39
N ASN A 116 27.12 24.46 -1.22
CA ASN A 116 25.93 25.29 -1.01
C ASN A 116 24.63 24.58 -1.43
N SER A 117 24.42 23.38 -0.89
CA SER A 117 23.26 22.50 -1.11
C SER A 117 23.09 21.99 -2.54
N LYS A 118 24.11 22.11 -3.38
CA LYS A 118 24.09 21.64 -4.76
C LYS A 118 25.13 20.55 -4.99
N ALA A 119 24.69 19.42 -5.53
CA ALA A 119 25.57 18.37 -6.02
C ALA A 119 26.41 18.89 -7.20
N GLU A 120 27.73 18.94 -7.06
CA GLU A 120 28.63 19.42 -8.12
C GLU A 120 29.32 18.27 -8.85
N LEU A 121 29.72 17.23 -8.12
CA LEU A 121 30.42 16.05 -8.64
C LEU A 121 29.81 14.77 -8.04
N ALA A 122 29.72 13.72 -8.85
CA ALA A 122 29.27 12.40 -8.42
C ALA A 122 30.10 11.28 -9.05
N VAL A 123 30.44 10.28 -8.26
CA VAL A 123 31.14 9.06 -8.65
C VAL A 123 30.45 7.88 -7.97
N VAL A 124 29.92 6.94 -8.75
CA VAL A 124 29.38 5.67 -8.26
C VAL A 124 30.12 4.53 -8.94
N TYR A 125 30.80 3.68 -8.17
CA TYR A 125 31.59 2.58 -8.70
C TYR A 125 31.08 1.23 -8.22
N ALA A 126 30.60 0.40 -9.14
CA ALA A 126 30.28 -1.00 -8.91
C ALA A 126 31.46 -1.88 -9.34
N PRO A 127 32.39 -2.24 -8.44
CA PRO A 127 33.66 -2.85 -8.81
C PRO A 127 33.51 -4.27 -9.38
N ALA A 128 32.57 -5.07 -8.84
CA ALA A 128 32.29 -6.41 -9.32
C ALA A 128 31.73 -6.41 -10.76
N LEU A 129 30.93 -5.40 -11.11
CA LEU A 129 30.37 -5.20 -12.45
C LEU A 129 31.29 -4.39 -13.38
N LYS A 130 32.33 -3.76 -12.82
CA LYS A 130 33.25 -2.84 -13.52
C LYS A 130 32.52 -1.68 -14.20
N TYR A 131 31.51 -1.12 -13.51
CA TYR A 131 30.84 0.11 -13.95
C TYR A 131 31.23 1.27 -13.05
N MET A 132 31.93 2.26 -13.63
CA MET A 132 32.23 3.55 -13.02
C MET A 132 31.31 4.59 -13.62
N TYR A 133 30.26 4.97 -12.88
CA TYR A 133 29.35 6.03 -13.23
C TYR A 133 29.85 7.36 -12.67
N THR A 134 29.81 8.40 -13.49
CA THR A 134 30.37 9.71 -13.14
C THR A 134 29.53 10.83 -13.73
N ALA A 135 29.37 11.92 -12.99
CA ALA A 135 28.70 13.12 -13.47
C ALA A 135 29.30 14.37 -12.85
N ARG A 136 29.30 15.45 -13.63
CA ARG A 136 29.62 16.81 -13.18
C ARG A 136 28.48 17.71 -13.63
N ARG A 137 27.98 18.54 -12.71
CA ARG A 137 26.86 19.46 -12.99
C ARG A 137 27.08 20.26 -14.28
N GLY A 138 26.19 20.12 -15.25
CA GLY A 138 26.19 20.79 -16.55
C GLY A 138 27.10 20.16 -17.62
N TYR A 139 27.64 18.95 -17.41
CA TYR A 139 28.56 18.28 -18.35
C TYR A 139 28.12 16.88 -18.79
N GLY A 140 26.95 16.42 -18.34
CA GLY A 140 26.42 15.11 -18.65
C GLY A 140 26.95 13.99 -17.75
N ALA A 141 26.35 12.81 -17.91
CA ALA A 141 26.70 11.61 -17.19
C ALA A 141 27.46 10.62 -18.09
N PHE A 142 28.35 9.84 -17.48
CA PHE A 142 29.21 8.88 -18.16
C PHE A 142 29.30 7.57 -17.40
N CYS A 143 29.39 6.45 -18.14
CA CYS A 143 29.74 5.14 -17.62
C CYS A 143 31.04 4.69 -18.29
N ASN A 144 32.10 4.44 -17.49
CA ASN A 144 33.43 4.08 -17.99
C ASN A 144 33.95 5.05 -19.07
N GLY A 145 33.73 6.35 -18.86
CA GLY A 145 34.13 7.42 -19.78
C GLY A 145 33.26 7.57 -21.05
N ARG A 146 32.21 6.76 -21.23
CA ARG A 146 31.28 6.87 -22.36
C ARG A 146 30.01 7.61 -21.92
N PRO A 147 29.50 8.58 -22.71
CA PRO A 147 28.25 9.25 -22.40
C PRO A 147 27.09 8.25 -22.27
N ILE A 148 26.23 8.47 -21.27
CA ILE A 148 25.01 7.71 -21.06
C ILE A 148 23.78 8.64 -21.10
N GLY A 149 22.61 8.04 -21.17
CA GLY A 149 21.33 8.74 -21.12
C GLY A 149 20.23 7.80 -20.70
N VAL A 150 19.16 8.37 -20.13
CA VAL A 150 17.97 7.61 -19.77
C VAL A 150 17.35 6.90 -20.97
N SER A 151 16.49 5.92 -20.70
CA SER A 151 15.81 5.16 -21.74
C SER A 151 14.85 6.03 -22.57
N LYS A 152 14.38 5.47 -23.69
CA LYS A 152 13.42 6.12 -24.60
C LYS A 152 12.01 5.52 -24.49
N ALA A 153 11.74 4.72 -23.45
CA ALA A 153 10.42 4.17 -23.21
C ALA A 153 9.40 5.30 -23.07
N ARG A 154 8.17 5.08 -23.55
CA ARG A 154 7.10 6.08 -23.53
C ARG A 154 5.84 5.63 -22.82
N GLU A 155 5.73 4.34 -22.55
CA GLU A 155 4.53 3.69 -22.01
C GLU A 155 4.94 2.75 -20.87
N LEU A 156 4.19 2.76 -19.76
CA LEU A 156 4.49 1.94 -18.59
C LEU A 156 4.59 0.44 -18.93
N GLY A 157 3.71 -0.08 -19.80
CA GLY A 157 3.71 -1.50 -20.19
C GLY A 157 4.99 -1.99 -20.88
N GLN A 158 5.84 -1.07 -21.32
CA GLN A 158 7.14 -1.38 -21.93
C GLN A 158 8.28 -1.35 -20.91
N CYS A 159 8.05 -0.73 -19.76
CA CYS A 159 9.08 -0.39 -18.78
C CYS A 159 9.57 -1.61 -17.99
N LEU A 160 10.87 -1.65 -17.76
CA LEU A 160 11.52 -2.38 -16.68
C LEU A 160 11.72 -1.41 -15.52
N ALA A 161 10.97 -1.60 -14.44
CA ALA A 161 11.08 -0.77 -13.26
C ALA A 161 12.00 -1.39 -12.21
N VAL A 162 12.50 -0.60 -11.27
CA VAL A 162 13.27 -1.09 -10.12
C VAL A 162 12.83 -0.39 -8.84
N THR A 163 12.88 -1.08 -7.71
CA THR A 163 12.53 -0.54 -6.38
C THR A 163 13.37 -1.22 -5.31
N GLY A 164 13.44 -0.59 -4.13
CA GLY A 164 13.77 -1.28 -2.88
C GLY A 164 12.62 -1.19 -1.87
N PHE A 165 12.80 -1.78 -0.68
CA PHE A 165 11.76 -1.88 0.34
C PHE A 165 12.32 -1.54 1.73
N ILE A 166 11.75 -0.52 2.37
CA ILE A 166 12.11 -0.11 3.72
C ILE A 166 11.74 -1.18 4.76
N ASN A 167 10.60 -1.86 4.58
CA ASN A 167 10.10 -2.85 5.54
C ASN A 167 11.02 -4.08 5.70
N LEU A 168 11.80 -4.43 4.67
CA LEU A 168 12.79 -5.50 4.74
C LEU A 168 14.01 -5.09 5.58
N ARG A 169 14.28 -3.78 5.71
CA ARG A 169 15.40 -3.24 6.49
C ARG A 169 15.01 -2.91 7.92
N SER A 170 13.83 -2.33 8.14
CA SER A 170 13.44 -1.78 9.46
C SER A 170 12.08 -2.26 9.97
N ARG A 171 11.30 -2.98 9.17
CA ARG A 171 9.89 -3.36 9.47
C ARG A 171 8.99 -2.17 9.85
N ILE A 172 9.35 -0.95 9.41
CA ILE A 172 8.63 0.30 9.70
C ILE A 172 7.59 0.57 8.61
N GLN A 173 6.49 1.22 9.00
CA GLN A 173 5.48 1.82 8.12
C GLN A 173 5.61 3.36 8.15
N PRO A 174 5.31 4.06 7.04
CA PRO A 174 4.80 3.54 5.77
C PRO A 174 5.86 2.78 4.96
N ASP A 175 5.43 1.73 4.23
CA ASP A 175 6.23 1.03 3.22
C ASP A 175 5.72 1.29 1.78
N ASN A 176 6.41 0.74 0.79
CA ASN A 176 6.08 0.89 -0.64
C ASN A 176 5.62 -0.42 -1.33
N ILE A 177 5.05 -1.37 -0.57
CA ILE A 177 4.59 -2.67 -1.12
C ILE A 177 3.31 -2.52 -1.95
N ALA A 178 2.45 -1.59 -1.60
CA ALA A 178 1.23 -1.31 -2.35
C ALA A 178 1.58 -0.81 -3.77
N GLU A 179 2.52 0.11 -3.88
CA GLU A 179 3.08 0.69 -5.10
C GLU A 179 3.72 -0.40 -5.96
N PHE A 180 4.49 -1.31 -5.34
CA PHE A 180 5.05 -2.48 -6.04
C PHE A 180 3.97 -3.33 -6.68
N SER A 181 2.89 -3.60 -5.94
CA SER A 181 1.75 -4.37 -6.45
C SER A 181 1.08 -3.64 -7.62
N ARG A 182 0.85 -2.33 -7.49
CA ARG A 182 0.25 -1.49 -8.54
C ARG A 182 1.07 -1.46 -9.82
N PHE A 183 2.38 -1.25 -9.71
CA PHE A 183 3.28 -1.31 -10.86
C PHE A 183 3.34 -2.71 -11.47
N GLY A 184 3.26 -3.77 -10.66
CA GLY A 184 3.28 -5.16 -11.12
C GLY A 184 2.25 -5.49 -12.21
N TYR A 185 1.13 -4.74 -12.28
CA TYR A 185 0.12 -4.89 -13.32
C TYR A 185 0.31 -4.00 -14.55
N GLN A 186 1.15 -2.97 -14.45
CA GLN A 186 1.27 -1.91 -15.46
C GLN A 186 2.59 -1.90 -16.22
N VAL A 187 3.62 -2.60 -15.71
CA VAL A 187 4.96 -2.63 -16.33
C VAL A 187 5.35 -4.03 -16.81
N ARG A 188 6.41 -4.11 -17.62
CA ARG A 188 6.92 -5.40 -18.11
C ARG A 188 7.45 -6.27 -16.98
N SER A 189 8.18 -5.67 -16.05
CA SER A 189 8.71 -6.33 -14.86
C SER A 189 9.16 -5.27 -13.86
N VAL A 190 9.15 -5.64 -12.58
CA VAL A 190 9.77 -4.88 -11.51
C VAL A 190 10.98 -5.67 -10.99
N LEU A 191 12.13 -5.01 -10.84
CA LEU A 191 13.33 -5.56 -10.23
C LEU A 191 13.46 -5.06 -8.78
N ARG A 192 14.13 -5.86 -7.95
CA ARG A 192 14.65 -5.45 -6.65
C ARG A 192 16.12 -5.87 -6.62
N LEU A 193 17.02 -4.93 -6.90
CA LEU A 193 18.44 -5.25 -7.07
C LEU A 193 19.25 -5.01 -5.79
N GLY A 194 18.83 -4.09 -4.92
CA GLY A 194 19.35 -3.97 -3.56
C GLY A 194 20.55 -3.05 -3.39
N SER A 195 20.69 -2.04 -4.25
CA SER A 195 21.65 -0.94 -4.10
C SER A 195 21.03 0.30 -4.76
N ALA A 196 20.64 1.28 -3.94
CA ALA A 196 19.85 2.43 -4.38
C ALA A 196 20.64 3.37 -5.31
N ALA A 197 21.91 3.63 -5.00
CA ALA A 197 22.80 4.45 -5.83
C ALA A 197 23.02 3.78 -7.19
N LEU A 198 23.16 2.45 -7.22
CA LEU A 198 23.34 1.71 -8.46
C LEU A 198 22.06 1.59 -9.29
N ASP A 199 20.90 1.50 -8.63
CA ASP A 199 19.57 1.53 -9.27
C ASP A 199 19.32 2.87 -9.97
N LEU A 200 19.64 3.99 -9.31
CA LEU A 200 19.64 5.33 -9.92
C LEU A 200 20.60 5.42 -11.13
N CYS A 201 21.80 4.84 -11.02
CA CYS A 201 22.74 4.77 -12.14
C CYS A 201 22.21 3.91 -13.31
N PHE A 202 21.43 2.87 -13.03
CA PHE A 202 20.79 2.06 -14.05
C PHE A 202 19.68 2.83 -14.77
N VAL A 203 18.91 3.68 -14.07
CA VAL A 203 17.98 4.64 -14.69
C VAL A 203 18.75 5.60 -15.60
N ALA A 204 19.83 6.20 -15.10
CA ALA A 204 20.69 7.12 -15.85
C ALA A 204 21.31 6.48 -17.11
N HIS A 205 21.54 5.18 -17.08
CA HIS A 205 22.08 4.39 -18.19
C HIS A 205 21.00 3.78 -19.10
N GLY A 206 19.72 4.06 -18.83
CA GLY A 206 18.59 3.52 -19.60
C GLY A 206 18.50 2.00 -19.57
N ARG A 207 19.05 1.36 -18.53
CA ARG A 207 18.99 -0.09 -18.30
C ARG A 207 17.68 -0.51 -17.64
N VAL A 208 17.13 0.40 -16.86
CA VAL A 208 15.78 0.38 -16.28
C VAL A 208 15.15 1.74 -16.60
N ASP A 209 13.83 1.79 -16.62
CA ASP A 209 13.08 2.95 -17.12
C ASP A 209 12.70 3.93 -16.01
N PHE A 210 12.48 3.41 -14.80
CA PHE A 210 12.29 4.22 -13.59
C PHE A 210 12.60 3.43 -12.31
N PHE A 211 12.88 4.19 -11.25
CA PHE A 211 13.16 3.75 -9.88
C PHE A 211 12.26 4.50 -8.90
N TRP A 212 11.72 3.80 -7.90
CA TRP A 212 11.10 4.44 -6.74
C TRP A 212 11.52 3.74 -5.45
N GLU A 213 11.65 4.48 -4.36
CA GLU A 213 11.93 3.91 -3.04
C GLU A 213 11.63 4.92 -1.93
N MET A 214 11.39 4.41 -0.72
CA MET A 214 11.16 5.19 0.51
C MET A 214 12.24 4.93 1.55
N GLY A 215 12.47 5.91 2.43
CA GLY A 215 13.35 5.77 3.60
C GLY A 215 14.82 5.63 3.27
N LEU A 216 15.28 6.29 2.20
CA LEU A 216 16.69 6.37 1.85
C LEU A 216 17.35 7.55 2.57
N HIS A 217 18.59 7.35 3.00
CA HIS A 217 19.45 8.38 3.55
C HIS A 217 20.10 9.22 2.46
N VAL A 218 20.70 10.36 2.85
CA VAL A 218 21.35 11.28 1.90
C VAL A 218 22.48 10.59 1.12
N TRP A 219 23.26 9.72 1.76
CA TRP A 219 24.37 9.00 1.13
C TRP A 219 23.94 7.95 0.09
N ASP A 220 22.77 7.33 0.27
CA ASP A 220 22.20 6.35 -0.67
C ASP A 220 21.92 6.95 -2.05
N ILE A 221 21.62 8.25 -2.12
CA ILE A 221 21.05 8.87 -3.32
C ILE A 221 21.84 10.07 -3.86
N ALA A 222 22.65 10.76 -3.06
CA ALA A 222 23.28 12.03 -3.44
C ALA A 222 24.05 11.94 -4.77
N ALA A 223 24.88 10.90 -4.96
CA ALA A 223 25.63 10.72 -6.19
C ALA A 223 24.72 10.25 -7.34
N GLY A 224 23.85 9.28 -7.07
CA GLY A 224 22.94 8.69 -8.06
C GLY A 224 21.97 9.72 -8.66
N VAL A 225 21.44 10.64 -7.86
CA VAL A 225 20.55 11.72 -8.30
C VAL A 225 21.24 12.65 -9.29
N LEU A 226 22.46 13.13 -8.99
CA LEU A 226 23.20 13.98 -9.94
C LEU A 226 23.49 13.24 -11.25
N ILE A 227 23.87 11.95 -11.17
CA ILE A 227 24.13 11.13 -12.36
C ILE A 227 22.86 10.97 -13.20
N ALA A 228 21.71 10.71 -12.58
CA ALA A 228 20.44 10.59 -13.27
C ALA A 228 19.97 11.91 -13.91
N GLN A 229 20.09 13.04 -13.19
CA GLN A 229 19.77 14.37 -13.72
C GLN A 229 20.64 14.73 -14.94
N GLU A 230 21.96 14.53 -14.85
CA GLU A 230 22.89 14.81 -15.95
C GLU A 230 22.71 13.85 -17.15
N ALA A 231 22.11 12.68 -16.93
CA ALA A 231 21.70 11.75 -18.00
C ALA A 231 20.35 12.13 -18.65
N GLY A 232 19.68 13.19 -18.18
CA GLY A 232 18.37 13.65 -18.66
C GLY A 232 17.18 13.00 -17.97
N GLY A 233 17.37 12.40 -16.80
CA GLY A 233 16.30 11.89 -15.95
C GLY A 233 15.54 13.00 -15.22
N VAL A 234 14.27 12.74 -14.94
CA VAL A 234 13.42 13.56 -14.08
C VAL A 234 13.39 12.90 -12.72
N ILE A 235 13.66 13.68 -11.67
CA ILE A 235 13.70 13.24 -10.28
C ILE A 235 12.73 14.10 -9.47
N THR A 236 11.76 13.47 -8.81
CA THR A 236 10.85 14.11 -7.87
C THR A 236 10.76 13.30 -6.58
N ASP A 237 10.09 13.83 -5.57
CA ASP A 237 9.56 12.96 -4.52
C ASP A 237 8.42 12.08 -5.08
N MET A 238 7.97 11.11 -4.29
CA MET A 238 6.87 10.21 -4.68
C MET A 238 5.50 10.90 -4.70
N THR A 239 5.40 12.17 -4.28
CA THR A 239 4.18 12.97 -4.31
C THR A 239 4.12 13.94 -5.49
N GLY A 240 5.19 14.01 -6.29
CA GLY A 240 5.27 14.92 -7.43
C GLY A 240 5.55 16.37 -7.04
N GLY A 241 6.08 16.59 -5.83
CA GLY A 241 6.66 17.87 -5.43
C GLY A 241 7.78 18.28 -6.40
N GLY A 242 8.08 19.58 -6.47
CA GLY A 242 8.95 20.22 -7.48
C GLY A 242 10.35 19.63 -7.69
N GLU A 243 11.42 20.42 -7.51
CA GLU A 243 12.77 19.87 -7.61
C GLU A 243 13.03 18.95 -6.41
N TYR A 244 13.44 17.70 -6.66
CA TYR A 244 13.73 16.75 -5.58
C TYR A 244 14.84 17.28 -4.66
N LEU A 245 14.56 17.29 -3.36
CA LEU A 245 15.54 17.63 -2.34
C LEU A 245 16.04 16.32 -1.70
N VAL A 246 17.35 16.12 -1.73
CA VAL A 246 17.98 14.95 -1.10
C VAL A 246 17.67 14.97 0.40
N GLY A 247 17.19 13.84 0.92
CA GLY A 247 16.68 13.69 2.30
C GLY A 247 15.14 13.68 2.41
N GLN A 248 14.40 13.87 1.31
CA GLN A 248 12.94 13.63 1.31
C GLN A 248 12.62 12.14 1.48
N GLN A 249 11.50 11.83 2.13
CA GLN A 249 11.12 10.47 2.55
C GLN A 249 10.96 9.44 1.42
N GLY A 250 10.76 9.87 0.18
CA GLY A 250 10.67 8.98 -0.96
C GLY A 250 11.09 9.66 -2.25
N ILE A 251 11.57 8.87 -3.20
CA ILE A 251 12.10 9.32 -4.48
C ILE A 251 11.41 8.60 -5.64
N LEU A 252 11.20 9.32 -6.73
CA LEU A 252 10.91 8.77 -8.05
C LEU A 252 11.96 9.32 -9.04
N ALA A 253 12.65 8.42 -9.72
CA ALA A 253 13.59 8.76 -10.79
C ALA A 253 13.18 8.05 -12.07
N ALA A 254 12.98 8.78 -13.17
CA ALA A 254 12.50 8.19 -14.41
C ALA A 254 13.02 8.94 -15.64
N ASN A 255 12.89 8.32 -16.82
CA ASN A 255 12.99 9.09 -18.05
C ASN A 255 11.81 10.10 -18.17
N PRO A 256 11.98 11.24 -18.89
CA PRO A 256 10.95 12.27 -18.96
C PRO A 256 9.59 11.84 -19.52
N CYS A 257 9.56 10.81 -20.38
CA CYS A 257 8.32 10.38 -21.02
C CYS A 257 7.44 9.55 -20.08
N VAL A 258 8.05 8.77 -19.18
CA VAL A 258 7.31 7.86 -18.28
C VAL A 258 7.15 8.41 -16.87
N HIS A 259 7.91 9.45 -16.49
CA HIS A 259 7.88 10.02 -15.16
C HIS A 259 6.46 10.34 -14.66
N GLN A 260 5.69 11.10 -15.44
CA GLN A 260 4.34 11.48 -15.03
C GLN A 260 3.40 10.27 -14.90
N ALA A 261 3.53 9.28 -15.79
CA ALA A 261 2.73 8.07 -15.71
C ALA A 261 3.08 7.26 -14.45
N ALA A 262 4.37 7.10 -14.14
CA ALA A 262 4.81 6.43 -12.93
C ALA A 262 4.36 7.19 -11.67
N LEU A 263 4.46 8.52 -11.66
CA LEU A 263 3.99 9.36 -10.57
C LEU A 263 2.48 9.22 -10.35
N ASN A 264 1.68 9.17 -11.41
CA ASN A 264 0.23 8.93 -11.28
C ASN A 264 -0.05 7.59 -10.62
N VAL A 265 0.73 6.54 -10.93
CA VAL A 265 0.59 5.24 -10.27
C VAL A 265 1.02 5.29 -8.81
N LEU A 266 1.94 6.17 -8.42
CA LEU A 266 2.32 6.37 -7.00
C LEU A 266 1.26 7.15 -6.22
N LEU A 267 0.77 8.24 -6.82
CA LEU A 267 -0.23 9.15 -6.25
C LEU A 267 -1.65 8.60 -6.24
N ASP A 268 -1.90 7.56 -7.02
CA ASP A 268 -3.14 6.82 -6.94
C ASP A 268 -3.30 6.32 -5.48
N ASP A 269 -4.49 6.39 -4.89
CA ASP A 269 -4.72 5.84 -3.54
C ASP A 269 -5.06 4.32 -3.63
N GLY A 270 -4.74 3.70 -4.78
CA GLY A 270 -5.04 2.31 -5.10
C GLY A 270 -6.38 2.13 -5.81
N LEU A 271 -6.73 3.08 -6.66
CA LEU A 271 -8.05 3.27 -7.23
C LEU A 271 -8.00 3.52 -8.75
N ASP A 272 -7.08 2.88 -9.47
CA ASP A 272 -7.21 2.72 -10.93
C ASP A 272 -7.58 1.27 -11.29
N PHE A 273 -8.88 0.99 -11.18
CA PHE A 273 -9.47 -0.16 -11.83
C PHE A 273 -9.87 0.30 -13.21
N ALA A 274 -9.13 -0.15 -14.22
CA ALA A 274 -9.67 -0.21 -15.57
C ALA A 274 -11.04 -0.90 -15.45
N ALA A 275 -12.09 -0.10 -15.60
CA ALA A 275 -13.46 -0.56 -15.60
C ALA A 275 -13.52 -1.77 -16.53
N ASP A 276 -13.89 -2.93 -15.99
CA ASP A 276 -14.36 -4.00 -16.83
C ASP A 276 -15.54 -3.39 -17.60
N PRO A 277 -15.52 -3.28 -18.94
CA PRO A 277 -16.56 -2.61 -19.70
C PRO A 277 -17.94 -3.31 -19.63
N GLU A 278 -18.13 -4.23 -18.68
CA GLU A 278 -19.30 -5.07 -18.49
C GLU A 278 -20.08 -4.87 -17.19
N ILE A 279 -19.63 -4.09 -16.18
CA ILE A 279 -20.43 -3.86 -14.95
C ILE A 279 -21.21 -2.53 -15.04
N ALA A 280 -22.54 -2.61 -14.91
CA ALA A 280 -23.43 -1.45 -14.97
C ALA A 280 -23.67 -0.80 -13.60
N ALA A 281 -23.74 -1.60 -12.52
CA ALA A 281 -23.91 -1.12 -11.15
C ALA A 281 -23.58 -2.21 -10.12
N CYS A 282 -23.36 -1.80 -8.87
CA CYS A 282 -23.23 -2.70 -7.73
C CYS A 282 -24.29 -2.40 -6.67
N LEU A 283 -25.04 -3.42 -6.25
CA LEU A 283 -26.05 -3.31 -5.20
C LEU A 283 -25.64 -4.16 -4.01
N PHE A 284 -25.85 -3.64 -2.81
CA PHE A 284 -25.46 -4.29 -1.57
C PHE A 284 -26.68 -4.52 -0.69
N ASP A 285 -26.83 -5.73 -0.16
CA ASP A 285 -27.56 -5.88 1.10
C ASP A 285 -26.79 -5.21 2.24
N PHE A 286 -27.46 -4.99 3.36
CA PHE A 286 -26.91 -4.23 4.48
C PHE A 286 -26.45 -5.14 5.63
N ASP A 287 -27.34 -6.03 6.08
CA ASP A 287 -27.11 -6.89 7.22
C ASP A 287 -26.26 -8.09 6.78
N GLY A 288 -25.15 -8.38 7.46
CA GLY A 288 -24.29 -9.51 7.08
C GLY A 288 -23.41 -9.29 5.84
N VAL A 289 -23.68 -8.25 5.03
CA VAL A 289 -22.81 -7.81 3.92
C VAL A 289 -22.01 -6.56 4.29
N ILE A 290 -22.67 -5.47 4.70
CA ILE A 290 -22.01 -4.20 5.06
C ILE A 290 -21.67 -4.16 6.54
N THR A 291 -22.56 -4.67 7.39
CA THR A 291 -22.41 -4.58 8.85
C THR A 291 -22.52 -5.95 9.52
N ASP A 292 -21.81 -6.13 10.64
CA ASP A 292 -22.06 -7.26 11.54
C ASP A 292 -23.18 -6.90 12.53
N SER A 293 -24.42 -6.93 12.03
CA SER A 293 -25.59 -6.66 12.86
C SER A 293 -25.84 -7.73 13.93
N PHE A 294 -25.23 -8.92 13.82
CA PHE A 294 -25.36 -9.95 14.83
C PHE A 294 -24.53 -9.67 16.08
N ALA A 295 -23.26 -9.30 15.91
CA ALA A 295 -22.42 -8.91 17.04
C ALA A 295 -23.08 -7.77 17.84
N MET A 296 -23.67 -6.80 17.13
CA MET A 296 -24.45 -5.71 17.72
C MET A 296 -25.70 -6.19 18.46
N HIS A 297 -26.49 -7.10 17.89
CA HIS A 297 -27.66 -7.63 18.59
C HIS A 297 -27.30 -8.43 19.84
N THR A 298 -26.25 -9.24 19.78
CA THR A 298 -25.71 -9.98 20.93
C THR A 298 -25.28 -9.01 22.03
N GLU A 299 -24.56 -7.95 21.65
CA GLU A 299 -24.14 -6.90 22.58
C GLU A 299 -25.34 -6.13 23.17
N GLY A 300 -26.35 -5.82 22.35
CA GLY A 300 -27.59 -5.18 22.82
C GLY A 300 -28.37 -6.04 23.79
N TRP A 301 -28.42 -7.35 23.57
CA TRP A 301 -28.97 -8.29 24.56
C TRP A 301 -28.12 -8.33 25.82
N ARG A 302 -26.79 -8.37 25.71
CA ARG A 302 -25.88 -8.37 26.86
C ARG A 302 -26.08 -7.14 27.74
N GLN A 303 -26.14 -5.94 27.15
CA GLN A 303 -26.36 -4.70 27.88
C GLN A 303 -27.77 -4.62 28.48
N ALA A 304 -28.79 -5.12 27.79
CA ALA A 304 -30.14 -5.18 28.35
C ALA A 304 -30.22 -6.14 29.55
N PHE A 305 -29.54 -7.30 29.49
CA PHE A 305 -29.47 -8.25 30.59
C PHE A 305 -28.71 -7.67 31.80
N ASP A 306 -27.58 -7.00 31.55
CA ASP A 306 -26.80 -6.34 32.60
C ASP A 306 -27.59 -5.20 33.26
N ALA A 307 -28.24 -4.33 32.48
CA ALA A 307 -28.97 -3.18 32.99
C ALA A 307 -30.30 -3.54 33.68
N VAL A 308 -31.05 -4.49 33.13
CA VAL A 308 -32.43 -4.80 33.58
C VAL A 308 -32.46 -5.92 34.62
N LEU A 309 -31.55 -6.90 34.51
CA LEU A 309 -31.53 -8.12 35.32
C LEU A 309 -30.26 -8.28 36.17
N ALA A 310 -29.20 -7.49 35.92
CA ALA A 310 -27.90 -7.62 36.57
C ALA A 310 -27.34 -9.06 36.48
N CYS A 311 -27.54 -9.72 35.34
CA CYS A 311 -27.09 -11.10 35.11
C CYS A 311 -26.46 -11.25 33.71
N PRO A 312 -25.57 -12.24 33.51
CA PRO A 312 -24.96 -12.47 32.20
C PRO A 312 -25.99 -12.98 31.19
N LEU A 313 -25.78 -12.64 29.91
CA LEU A 313 -26.60 -13.15 28.81
C LEU A 313 -26.43 -14.68 28.68
N PRO A 314 -27.51 -15.48 28.69
CA PRO A 314 -27.42 -16.92 28.51
C PRO A 314 -26.92 -17.30 27.10
N GLU A 315 -26.05 -18.30 27.02
CA GLU A 315 -25.65 -18.92 25.75
C GLU A 315 -26.68 -19.98 25.34
N LEU A 316 -27.32 -19.78 24.18
CA LEU A 316 -28.25 -20.72 23.57
C LEU A 316 -27.78 -21.09 22.15
N PRO A 317 -28.07 -22.30 21.64
CA PRO A 317 -27.75 -22.70 20.27
C PRO A 317 -28.36 -21.74 19.22
N TYR A 318 -27.64 -21.46 18.14
CA TYR A 318 -28.10 -20.51 17.11
C TYR A 318 -29.44 -20.93 16.47
N GLU A 319 -29.69 -22.23 16.36
CA GLU A 319 -30.94 -22.81 15.87
C GLU A 319 -32.13 -22.45 16.78
N GLU A 320 -31.90 -22.19 18.06
CA GLU A 320 -32.93 -21.75 19.01
C GLU A 320 -33.16 -20.23 18.99
N LEU A 321 -32.25 -19.47 18.38
CA LEU A 321 -32.23 -18.01 18.34
C LEU A 321 -32.66 -17.46 16.97
N SER A 322 -32.60 -18.28 15.92
CA SER A 322 -32.94 -17.91 14.54
C SER A 322 -34.43 -18.10 14.23
N GLY A 323 -34.98 -17.25 13.36
CA GLY A 323 -36.35 -17.37 12.84
C GLY A 323 -37.48 -17.06 13.82
N ILE A 324 -37.18 -16.47 14.99
CA ILE A 324 -38.17 -16.08 16.01
C ILE A 324 -38.21 -14.55 16.19
N THR A 325 -39.34 -14.03 16.64
CA THR A 325 -39.51 -12.60 16.90
C THR A 325 -38.62 -12.12 18.05
N ALA A 326 -38.28 -10.83 18.09
CA ALA A 326 -37.48 -10.25 19.17
C ALA A 326 -38.11 -10.47 20.57
N MET A 327 -39.45 -10.49 20.66
CA MET A 327 -40.16 -10.81 21.91
C MET A 327 -40.03 -12.29 22.29
N GLN A 328 -40.18 -13.22 21.34
CA GLN A 328 -39.96 -14.64 21.61
C GLN A 328 -38.52 -14.93 22.02
N LEU A 329 -37.56 -14.21 21.41
CA LEU A 329 -36.15 -14.28 21.76
C LEU A 329 -35.91 -13.76 23.19
N ALA A 330 -36.46 -12.60 23.55
CA ALA A 330 -36.40 -12.06 24.91
C ALA A 330 -36.99 -13.05 25.93
N GLN A 331 -38.15 -13.64 25.63
CA GLN A 331 -38.79 -14.64 26.50
C GLN A 331 -37.91 -15.88 26.70
N ARG A 332 -37.27 -16.39 25.65
CA ARG A 332 -36.37 -17.56 25.73
C ARG A 332 -35.12 -17.25 26.56
N LEU A 333 -34.48 -16.12 26.29
CA LEU A 333 -33.29 -15.68 27.02
C LEU A 333 -33.62 -15.43 28.51
N CYS A 334 -34.72 -14.71 28.80
CA CYS A 334 -35.14 -14.43 30.16
C CYS A 334 -35.55 -15.70 30.91
N LYS A 335 -36.22 -16.65 30.23
CA LYS A 335 -36.51 -17.97 30.78
C LYS A 335 -35.25 -18.75 31.14
N ALA A 336 -34.26 -18.78 30.24
CA ALA A 336 -32.98 -19.44 30.49
C ALA A 336 -32.23 -18.81 31.68
N ALA A 337 -32.41 -17.50 31.92
CA ALA A 337 -31.85 -16.79 33.06
C ALA A 337 -32.70 -16.87 34.34
N GLY A 338 -33.87 -17.52 34.33
CA GLY A 338 -34.76 -17.61 35.50
C GLY A 338 -35.61 -16.35 35.78
N HIS A 339 -35.80 -15.48 34.78
CA HIS A 339 -36.48 -14.19 34.86
C HIS A 339 -37.63 -14.07 33.85
N GLU A 340 -38.49 -15.09 33.72
CA GLU A 340 -39.54 -15.20 32.70
C GLU A 340 -40.50 -13.98 32.64
N ASP A 341 -40.69 -13.27 33.76
CA ASP A 341 -41.57 -12.12 33.92
C ASP A 341 -40.96 -10.79 33.43
N ARG A 342 -39.67 -10.75 33.09
CA ARG A 342 -38.94 -9.52 32.74
C ARG A 342 -38.67 -9.34 31.24
N ALA A 343 -39.18 -10.24 30.39
CA ALA A 343 -38.89 -10.23 28.95
C ALA A 343 -39.28 -8.92 28.24
N GLU A 344 -40.39 -8.29 28.65
CA GLU A 344 -40.84 -7.02 28.09
C GLU A 344 -39.87 -5.87 28.43
N ASP A 345 -39.41 -5.81 29.68
CA ASP A 345 -38.46 -4.78 30.15
C ASP A 345 -37.11 -4.89 29.42
N VAL A 346 -36.59 -6.12 29.28
CA VAL A 346 -35.32 -6.38 28.58
C VAL A 346 -35.45 -6.01 27.10
N LEU A 347 -36.56 -6.38 26.45
CA LEU A 347 -36.79 -6.00 25.07
C LEU A 347 -36.92 -4.48 24.92
N ALA A 348 -37.65 -3.81 25.81
CA ALA A 348 -37.82 -2.36 25.78
C ALA A 348 -36.48 -1.63 25.90
N PHE A 349 -35.63 -2.05 26.84
CA PHE A 349 -34.29 -1.48 26.99
C PHE A 349 -33.41 -1.70 25.76
N LYS A 350 -33.44 -2.90 25.17
CA LYS A 350 -32.72 -3.18 23.93
C LYS A 350 -33.20 -2.31 22.77
N ILE A 351 -34.52 -2.12 22.63
CA ILE A 351 -35.11 -1.24 21.62
C ILE A 351 -34.62 0.19 21.82
N GLU A 352 -34.59 0.68 23.07
CA GLU A 352 -34.11 2.01 23.42
C GLU A 352 -32.61 2.19 23.12
N LEU A 353 -31.76 1.21 23.44
CA LEU A 353 -30.34 1.21 23.09
C LEU A 353 -30.10 1.34 21.59
N MET A 354 -30.88 0.60 20.78
CA MET A 354 -30.78 0.67 19.33
C MET A 354 -31.35 1.99 18.77
N ALA A 355 -32.44 2.50 19.36
CA ALA A 355 -33.05 3.77 18.94
C ALA A 355 -32.17 4.98 19.24
N ASN A 356 -31.39 4.94 20.34
CA ASN A 356 -30.49 6.02 20.75
C ASN A 356 -29.12 5.97 20.04
N GLY A 357 -28.90 5.02 19.12
CA GLY A 357 -27.65 4.90 18.36
C GLY A 357 -26.43 4.55 19.21
N THR A 358 -26.63 4.03 20.43
CA THR A 358 -25.53 3.70 21.35
C THR A 358 -24.77 2.45 20.91
N LEU A 359 -25.39 1.63 20.07
CA LEU A 359 -24.81 0.44 19.47
C LEU A 359 -24.76 0.62 17.95
N VAL A 360 -23.56 0.89 17.45
CA VAL A 360 -23.27 0.97 16.01
C VAL A 360 -22.53 -0.30 15.62
N PRO A 361 -23.07 -1.11 14.68
CA PRO A 361 -22.37 -2.31 14.24
C PRO A 361 -21.10 -1.90 13.48
N PRO A 362 -19.98 -2.63 13.67
CA PRO A 362 -18.78 -2.40 12.88
C PRO A 362 -19.05 -2.76 11.41
N LEU A 363 -18.31 -2.11 10.51
CA LEU A 363 -18.28 -2.51 9.12
C LEU A 363 -17.61 -3.88 8.97
N ARG A 364 -18.12 -4.69 8.06
CA ARG A 364 -17.46 -5.94 7.68
C ARG A 364 -16.18 -5.65 6.85
N PRO A 365 -15.21 -6.58 6.84
CA PRO A 365 -14.01 -6.43 6.02
C PRO A 365 -14.35 -6.21 4.53
N GLY A 366 -13.65 -5.27 3.89
CA GLY A 366 -13.78 -5.01 2.45
C GLY A 366 -14.79 -3.95 2.05
N VAL A 367 -15.68 -3.50 2.94
CA VAL A 367 -16.73 -2.50 2.61
C VAL A 367 -16.12 -1.23 2.01
N ARG A 368 -15.13 -0.65 2.69
CA ARG A 368 -14.49 0.60 2.23
C ARG A 368 -13.72 0.41 0.93
N GLN A 369 -13.04 -0.73 0.79
CA GLN A 369 -12.30 -1.08 -0.42
C GLN A 369 -13.23 -1.20 -1.63
N VAL A 370 -14.34 -1.91 -1.49
CA VAL A 370 -15.31 -2.11 -2.58
C VAL A 370 -16.09 -0.82 -2.91
N PHE A 371 -16.41 0.01 -1.92
CA PHE A 371 -17.08 1.29 -2.19
C PHE A 371 -16.14 2.29 -2.86
N GLY A 372 -14.88 2.37 -2.39
CA GLY A 372 -13.83 3.14 -3.07
C GLY A 372 -13.63 2.66 -4.51
N TRP A 373 -13.59 1.33 -4.71
CA TRP A 373 -13.55 0.72 -6.04
C TRP A 373 -14.69 1.16 -6.94
N CYS A 374 -15.95 1.09 -6.48
CA CYS A 374 -17.11 1.51 -7.26
C CYS A 374 -16.99 2.99 -7.66
N ARG A 375 -16.64 3.86 -6.69
CA ARG A 375 -16.45 5.30 -6.92
C ARG A 375 -15.42 5.56 -8.00
N CYS A 376 -14.27 4.90 -7.92
CA CYS A 376 -13.16 5.18 -8.82
C CYS A 376 -13.30 4.54 -10.20
N ALA A 377 -13.96 3.39 -10.28
CA ALA A 377 -14.37 2.78 -11.55
C ALA A 377 -15.54 3.52 -12.22
N GLY A 378 -16.14 4.53 -11.57
CA GLY A 378 -17.32 5.23 -12.05
C GLY A 378 -18.58 4.34 -12.10
N ILE A 379 -18.61 3.28 -11.28
CA ILE A 379 -19.72 2.33 -11.19
C ILE A 379 -20.70 2.86 -10.15
N PRO A 380 -21.96 3.18 -10.52
CA PRO A 380 -22.97 3.60 -9.56
C PRO A 380 -23.32 2.46 -8.62
N PHE A 381 -23.55 2.77 -7.34
CA PHE A 381 -23.85 1.73 -6.36
C PHE A 381 -24.81 2.17 -5.27
N GLY A 382 -25.55 1.19 -4.73
CA GLY A 382 -26.59 1.46 -3.75
C GLY A 382 -26.83 0.33 -2.77
N ILE A 383 -27.50 0.66 -1.68
CA ILE A 383 -27.91 -0.27 -0.63
C ILE A 383 -29.41 -0.52 -0.77
N ALA A 384 -29.81 -1.78 -0.74
CA ALA A 384 -31.21 -2.19 -0.68
C ALA A 384 -31.38 -3.22 0.44
N SER A 385 -32.10 -2.86 1.50
CA SER A 385 -32.24 -3.68 2.71
C SER A 385 -33.71 -3.93 3.08
N ASN A 386 -33.97 -5.05 3.76
CA ASN A 386 -35.25 -5.29 4.46
C ASN A 386 -35.30 -4.63 5.85
N ALA A 387 -34.23 -3.93 6.26
CA ALA A 387 -34.19 -3.15 7.49
C ALA A 387 -34.86 -1.76 7.30
N PRO A 388 -35.30 -1.10 8.39
CA PRO A 388 -35.85 0.26 8.31
C PRO A 388 -34.87 1.26 7.71
N ILE A 389 -35.32 2.13 6.80
CA ILE A 389 -34.43 3.12 6.15
C ILE A 389 -33.72 4.03 7.16
N SER A 390 -34.38 4.37 8.26
CA SER A 390 -33.81 5.21 9.33
C SER A 390 -32.62 4.54 10.01
N TYR A 391 -32.68 3.22 10.19
CA TYR A 391 -31.59 2.43 10.75
C TYR A 391 -30.40 2.38 9.77
N VAL A 392 -30.66 2.04 8.51
CA VAL A 392 -29.61 1.94 7.49
C VAL A 392 -28.88 3.29 7.33
N ARG A 393 -29.63 4.40 7.24
CA ARG A 393 -29.04 5.74 7.13
C ARG A 393 -28.22 6.14 8.35
N ALA A 394 -28.72 5.89 9.56
CA ALA A 394 -27.99 6.24 10.78
C ALA A 394 -26.60 5.58 10.81
N ILE A 395 -26.48 4.34 10.33
CA ILE A 395 -25.21 3.62 10.31
C ILE A 395 -24.31 4.06 9.13
N VAL A 396 -24.89 4.30 7.94
CA VAL A 396 -24.19 4.87 6.78
C VAL A 396 -23.57 6.22 7.16
N ASP A 397 -24.36 7.10 7.77
CA ASP A 397 -23.92 8.43 8.23
C ASP A 397 -22.86 8.34 9.32
N HIS A 398 -23.05 7.45 10.30
CA HIS A 398 -22.08 7.25 11.39
C HIS A 398 -20.70 6.83 10.88
N HIS A 399 -20.65 5.92 9.90
CA HIS A 399 -19.39 5.44 9.32
C HIS A 399 -18.84 6.33 8.21
N GLY A 400 -19.56 7.40 7.85
CA GLY A 400 -19.18 8.29 6.74
C GLY A 400 -19.10 7.55 5.41
N LEU A 401 -20.03 6.63 5.15
CA LEU A 401 -20.10 5.92 3.87
C LEU A 401 -20.79 6.79 2.83
N ASP A 402 -20.09 7.08 1.74
CA ASP A 402 -20.65 7.78 0.59
C ASP A 402 -21.32 6.77 -0.36
N VAL A 403 -22.66 6.79 -0.42
CA VAL A 403 -23.49 5.83 -1.18
C VAL A 403 -24.52 6.61 -2.00
N ASP A 404 -24.73 6.24 -3.28
CA ASP A 404 -25.62 6.99 -4.18
C ASP A 404 -27.10 6.82 -3.83
N VAL A 405 -27.51 5.59 -3.50
CA VAL A 405 -28.90 5.23 -3.20
C VAL A 405 -28.94 4.35 -1.96
N VAL A 406 -29.84 4.66 -1.04
CA VAL A 406 -30.12 3.84 0.14
C VAL A 406 -31.61 3.61 0.25
N LEU A 407 -32.02 2.34 0.27
CA LEU A 407 -33.41 1.89 0.43
C LEU A 407 -33.55 0.98 1.64
N GLY A 408 -34.60 1.21 2.42
CA GLY A 408 -35.13 0.29 3.42
C GLY A 408 -36.42 -0.38 2.96
N TYR A 409 -37.02 -1.20 3.83
CA TYR A 409 -38.26 -1.90 3.47
C TYR A 409 -39.45 -0.96 3.23
N GLU A 410 -39.44 0.26 3.81
CA GLU A 410 -40.51 1.25 3.61
C GLU A 410 -40.52 1.86 2.20
N ASP A 411 -39.42 1.73 1.44
CA ASP A 411 -39.29 2.32 0.11
C ASP A 411 -39.94 1.47 -0.99
N VAL A 412 -40.38 0.24 -0.68
CA VAL A 412 -40.87 -0.74 -1.65
C VAL A 412 -42.23 -1.29 -1.25
N GLU A 413 -43.04 -1.66 -2.24
CA GLU A 413 -44.34 -2.31 -1.99
C GLU A 413 -44.14 -3.76 -1.53
N ASN A 414 -43.22 -4.49 -2.17
CA ASN A 414 -42.90 -5.88 -1.82
C ASN A 414 -41.42 -6.01 -1.40
N PRO A 415 -41.11 -6.26 -0.12
CA PRO A 415 -39.73 -6.51 0.32
C PRO A 415 -39.21 -7.87 -0.15
N LYS A 416 -37.90 -8.13 0.04
CA LYS A 416 -37.28 -9.42 -0.33
C LYS A 416 -38.05 -10.55 0.39
N PRO A 417 -38.41 -11.65 -0.31
CA PRO A 417 -37.78 -12.21 -1.52
C PRO A 417 -38.26 -11.63 -2.87
N ALA A 418 -39.17 -10.66 -2.88
CA ALA A 418 -39.52 -9.99 -4.13
C ALA A 418 -38.29 -9.23 -4.71
N PRO A 419 -38.16 -9.11 -6.04
CA PRO A 419 -37.05 -8.43 -6.68
C PRO A 419 -37.11 -6.89 -6.56
N ASP A 420 -38.26 -6.35 -6.13
CA ASP A 420 -38.58 -4.92 -6.11
C ASP A 420 -37.49 -4.04 -5.45
N PRO A 421 -36.86 -4.42 -4.30
CA PRO A 421 -35.80 -3.60 -3.70
C PRO A 421 -34.60 -3.40 -4.60
N TYR A 422 -34.15 -4.45 -5.30
CA TYR A 422 -33.01 -4.35 -6.20
C TYR A 422 -33.36 -3.65 -7.51
N LEU A 423 -34.56 -3.91 -8.05
CA LEU A 423 -35.04 -3.23 -9.24
C LEU A 423 -35.20 -1.72 -9.01
N LEU A 424 -35.78 -1.31 -7.88
CA LEU A 424 -35.94 0.10 -7.52
C LEU A 424 -34.59 0.77 -7.24
N CYS A 425 -33.65 0.06 -6.61
CA CYS A 425 -32.31 0.59 -6.37
C CYS A 425 -31.58 0.86 -7.69
N ALA A 426 -31.58 -0.11 -8.62
CA ALA A 426 -31.01 0.05 -9.95
C ALA A 426 -31.68 1.18 -10.74
N GLU A 427 -33.01 1.29 -10.70
CA GLU A 427 -33.75 2.38 -11.35
C GLU A 427 -33.34 3.75 -10.81
N LYS A 428 -33.21 3.91 -9.48
CA LYS A 428 -32.76 5.16 -8.86
C LYS A 428 -31.30 5.50 -9.16
N LEU A 429 -30.47 4.50 -9.47
CA LEU A 429 -29.10 4.68 -9.97
C LEU A 429 -29.06 5.01 -11.48
N GLY A 430 -30.21 5.03 -12.16
CA GLY A 430 -30.31 5.33 -13.60
C GLY A 430 -30.02 4.14 -14.51
N ILE A 431 -30.08 2.91 -13.99
CA ILE A 431 -29.80 1.68 -14.74
C ILE A 431 -31.07 1.15 -15.38
N ASP A 432 -31.04 0.92 -16.70
CA ASP A 432 -32.15 0.34 -17.43
C ASP A 432 -32.29 -1.17 -17.15
N ARG A 433 -33.51 -1.69 -17.13
CA ARG A 433 -33.77 -3.12 -16.87
C ARG A 433 -33.05 -4.05 -17.85
N SER A 434 -32.79 -3.61 -19.08
CA SER A 434 -32.02 -4.38 -20.07
C SER A 434 -30.56 -4.60 -19.67
N GLU A 435 -30.07 -3.82 -18.71
CA GLU A 435 -28.71 -3.89 -18.16
C GLU A 435 -28.64 -4.74 -16.89
N ASN A 436 -29.75 -5.27 -16.36
CA ASN A 436 -29.76 -6.05 -15.11
C ASN A 436 -28.73 -7.19 -15.10
N LYS A 437 -28.50 -7.85 -16.24
CA LYS A 437 -27.48 -8.89 -16.42
C LYS A 437 -26.02 -8.42 -16.23
N ARG A 438 -25.80 -7.13 -15.99
CA ARG A 438 -24.52 -6.45 -15.72
C ARG A 438 -24.49 -5.81 -14.33
N VAL A 439 -25.51 -6.04 -13.52
CA VAL A 439 -25.60 -5.51 -12.15
C VAL A 439 -25.18 -6.61 -11.18
N LEU A 440 -24.17 -6.33 -10.36
CA LEU A 440 -23.76 -7.22 -9.28
C LEU A 440 -24.60 -6.96 -8.04
N VAL A 441 -25.03 -8.01 -7.34
CA VAL A 441 -25.79 -7.91 -6.09
C VAL A 441 -25.10 -8.72 -5.00
N PHE A 442 -24.53 -8.05 -4.00
CA PHE A 442 -23.83 -8.68 -2.87
C PHE A 442 -24.81 -8.99 -1.73
N GLU A 443 -24.86 -10.27 -1.33
CA GLU A 443 -25.94 -10.76 -0.45
C GLU A 443 -25.51 -12.03 0.35
N ASP A 444 -25.96 -12.17 1.60
CA ASP A 444 -25.56 -13.24 2.55
C ASP A 444 -26.67 -14.26 2.94
N SER A 445 -27.86 -14.15 2.34
CA SER A 445 -29.09 -14.87 2.64
C SER A 445 -29.78 -15.52 1.40
N PRO A 446 -30.44 -16.68 1.57
CA PRO A 446 -31.25 -17.29 0.50
C PRO A 446 -32.34 -16.36 -0.07
N THR A 447 -32.92 -15.52 0.79
CA THR A 447 -34.05 -14.65 0.46
C THR A 447 -33.61 -13.53 -0.48
N GLY A 448 -32.48 -12.88 -0.21
CA GLY A 448 -31.98 -11.81 -1.08
C GLY A 448 -31.30 -12.32 -2.33
N LEU A 449 -30.57 -13.45 -2.28
CA LEU A 449 -30.09 -14.10 -3.51
C LEU A 449 -31.24 -14.45 -4.47
N GLY A 450 -32.34 -15.01 -3.95
CA GLY A 450 -33.53 -15.30 -4.76
C GLY A 450 -34.16 -14.04 -5.38
N ALA A 451 -34.18 -12.93 -4.64
CA ALA A 451 -34.63 -11.64 -5.16
C ALA A 451 -33.72 -11.11 -6.28
N ALA A 452 -32.39 -11.21 -6.13
CA ALA A 452 -31.42 -10.79 -7.14
C ALA A 452 -31.54 -11.61 -8.43
N VAL A 453 -31.67 -12.94 -8.32
CA VAL A 453 -31.92 -13.84 -9.46
C VAL A 453 -33.23 -13.48 -10.15
N SER A 454 -34.30 -13.24 -9.38
CA SER A 454 -35.61 -12.85 -9.92
C SER A 454 -35.59 -11.48 -10.60
N ALA A 455 -34.69 -10.59 -10.19
CA ALA A 455 -34.44 -9.31 -10.85
C ALA A 455 -33.62 -9.45 -12.15
N GLY A 456 -33.08 -10.65 -12.46
CA GLY A 456 -32.21 -10.88 -13.61
C GLY A 456 -30.81 -10.28 -13.45
N MET A 457 -30.36 -10.12 -12.20
CA MET A 457 -29.06 -9.57 -11.84
C MET A 457 -28.06 -10.69 -11.50
N ILE A 458 -26.79 -10.34 -11.31
CA ILE A 458 -25.72 -11.29 -10.96
C ILE A 458 -25.57 -11.32 -9.44
N PRO A 459 -26.11 -12.34 -8.74
CA PRO A 459 -25.92 -12.49 -7.31
C PRO A 459 -24.49 -12.92 -6.96
N VAL A 460 -23.88 -12.25 -5.99
CA VAL A 460 -22.59 -12.56 -5.37
C VAL A 460 -22.84 -12.88 -3.89
N GLY A 461 -22.53 -14.12 -3.49
CA GLY A 461 -22.74 -14.57 -2.13
C GLY A 461 -21.63 -14.10 -1.19
N ILE A 462 -22.00 -13.59 -0.02
CA ILE A 462 -21.08 -13.28 1.08
C ILE A 462 -21.33 -14.25 2.23
N GLU A 463 -20.32 -15.03 2.60
CA GLU A 463 -20.41 -16.02 3.66
C GLU A 463 -20.41 -15.33 5.04
N ALA A 464 -21.60 -14.94 5.50
CA ALA A 464 -21.81 -14.45 6.86
C ALA A 464 -22.19 -15.60 7.79
N LYS A 465 -23.48 -15.95 7.82
CA LYS A 465 -24.01 -17.02 8.68
C LYS A 465 -24.54 -18.21 7.92
N VAL A 466 -24.83 -18.00 6.64
CA VAL A 466 -25.33 -19.04 5.76
C VAL A 466 -24.11 -19.67 5.09
N PRO A 467 -23.88 -20.98 5.27
CA PRO A 467 -22.76 -21.68 4.64
C PRO A 467 -22.75 -21.48 3.13
N ALA A 468 -21.56 -21.34 2.55
CA ALA A 468 -21.38 -21.12 1.11
C ALA A 468 -22.18 -22.09 0.23
N ALA A 469 -22.20 -23.38 0.60
CA ALA A 469 -22.95 -24.42 -0.14
C ALA A 469 -24.47 -24.20 -0.21
N ILE A 470 -25.05 -23.40 0.70
CA ILE A 470 -26.47 -23.01 0.65
C ILE A 470 -26.64 -21.79 -0.27
N LEU A 471 -25.76 -20.79 -0.16
CA LEU A 471 -25.78 -19.60 -1.03
C LEU A 471 -25.64 -19.97 -2.50
N GLU A 472 -24.74 -20.90 -2.83
CA GLU A 472 -24.57 -21.45 -4.18
C GLU A 472 -25.86 -22.10 -4.71
N LYS A 473 -26.55 -22.90 -3.88
CA LYS A 473 -27.82 -23.53 -4.25
C LYS A 473 -28.95 -22.52 -4.47
N CYS A 474 -28.87 -21.36 -3.82
CA CYS A 474 -29.82 -20.26 -3.96
C CYS A 474 -29.53 -19.35 -5.15
N GLY A 475 -28.51 -19.67 -5.95
CA GLY A 475 -28.23 -19.02 -7.23
C GLY A 475 -27.08 -18.03 -7.20
N ALA A 476 -26.31 -17.94 -6.11
CA ALA A 476 -25.07 -17.16 -6.09
C ALA A 476 -24.12 -17.61 -7.22
N SER A 477 -23.62 -16.66 -8.01
CA SER A 477 -22.71 -16.93 -9.13
C SER A 477 -21.32 -17.34 -8.64
N ALA A 478 -20.94 -16.82 -7.48
CA ALA A 478 -19.76 -17.18 -6.70
C ALA A 478 -20.01 -16.77 -5.24
N VAL A 479 -19.27 -17.37 -4.31
CA VAL A 479 -19.35 -17.06 -2.87
C VAL A 479 -17.96 -16.73 -2.35
N TYR A 480 -17.89 -15.71 -1.50
CA TYR A 480 -16.67 -15.19 -0.90
C TYR A 480 -16.82 -15.07 0.61
N ALA A 481 -15.71 -15.15 1.33
CA ALA A 481 -15.75 -15.06 2.79
C ALA A 481 -16.29 -13.69 3.27
N ASP A 482 -15.88 -12.62 2.59
CA ASP A 482 -16.33 -11.25 2.80
C ASP A 482 -16.05 -10.40 1.54
N LEU A 483 -16.35 -9.09 1.62
CA LEU A 483 -16.11 -8.18 0.50
C LEU A 483 -14.61 -7.98 0.21
N SER A 484 -13.71 -8.22 1.18
CA SER A 484 -12.27 -8.10 0.96
C SER A 484 -11.74 -9.27 0.14
N ASP A 485 -12.24 -10.48 0.40
CA ASP A 485 -11.95 -11.67 -0.40
C ASP A 485 -12.44 -11.50 -1.85
N TRP A 486 -13.68 -11.00 -2.04
CA TRP A 486 -14.18 -10.67 -3.37
C TRP A 486 -13.31 -9.60 -4.07
N PHE A 487 -12.98 -8.52 -3.37
CA PHE A 487 -12.16 -7.44 -3.91
C PHE A 487 -10.79 -7.94 -4.38
N LEU A 488 -10.12 -8.76 -3.58
CA LEU A 488 -8.78 -9.29 -3.89
C LEU A 488 -8.76 -10.34 -5.00
N THR A 489 -9.89 -11.02 -5.27
CA THR A 489 -9.93 -12.16 -6.19
C THR A 489 -10.67 -11.88 -7.49
N ALA A 490 -11.71 -11.04 -7.47
CA ALA A 490 -12.59 -10.80 -8.60
C ALA A 490 -12.50 -9.36 -9.11
N ALA A 491 -12.41 -8.36 -8.22
CA ALA A 491 -12.32 -6.96 -8.64
C ALA A 491 -10.95 -6.59 -9.24
N THR A 492 -9.87 -7.20 -8.75
CA THR A 492 -8.48 -6.93 -9.19
C THR A 492 -8.00 -7.81 -10.36
N GLY A 493 -8.86 -8.63 -10.95
CA GLY A 493 -8.52 -9.49 -12.11
C GLY A 493 -7.65 -10.71 -11.78
N CYS A 494 -7.43 -11.02 -10.51
CA CYS A 494 -6.61 -12.15 -10.08
C CYS A 494 -7.38 -13.48 -10.15
N ARG A 495 -7.62 -13.99 -11.37
CA ARG A 495 -8.19 -15.33 -11.56
C ARG A 495 -7.24 -16.37 -10.96
N ARG A 496 -7.59 -16.97 -9.81
CA ARG A 496 -7.02 -18.25 -9.36
C ARG A 496 -7.25 -19.27 -10.48
N LYS A 497 -6.18 -19.69 -11.15
CA LYS A 497 -6.17 -20.91 -11.97
C LYS A 497 -5.96 -22.12 -11.09
#